data_AF-A0A811UNK1-F1
#
_entry.id   AF-A0A811UNK1-F1
#
_cell.length_a   1.000
_cell.length_b   1.000
_cell.length_c   1.000
_cell.angle_alpha   90.00
_cell.angle_beta   90.00
_cell.angle_gamma   90.00
#
_symmetry.space_group_name_H-M   'P 1'
#
loop_
_entity.id
_entity.type
_entity.pdbx_description
1 polymer ?
#
loop_
_entity_poly.entity_id
_entity_poly.type
_entity_poly.pdbx_seq_one_letter_code
_entity_poly.pdbx_strand_id
1 'polypeptide(L)'
;MDISKALHSLDRTAVRSDCLFGRYLIVEKAVKAKELLVEELPFVYGPKCNGPVVCLECYKPFKFADDAKCQLCPICNWPLCKDCSNTGANYHRRWECSVFCEAKVKFYHLKCNENECPQLDCITTLR
;
A
#
# COMPACT_ATOMS: atom_id res chain seq x y z
N MET A 1 -5.14 0.90 21.07
CA MET A 1 -4.55 -0.43 21.36
C MET A 1 -3.24 -0.48 20.63
N ASP A 2 -2.12 -0.69 21.32
CA ASP A 2 -0.78 -0.59 20.76
C ASP A 2 -0.46 -1.89 19.99
N ILE A 3 -0.78 -1.91 18.69
CA ILE A 3 -0.67 -3.09 17.82
C ILE A 3 0.78 -3.62 17.79
N SER A 4 1.75 -2.72 17.96
CA SER A 4 3.18 -3.03 18.05
C SER A 4 3.53 -4.03 19.16
N LYS A 5 2.85 -3.95 20.31
CA LYS A 5 3.06 -4.86 21.45
C LYS A 5 2.37 -6.21 21.27
N ALA A 6 1.31 -6.28 20.47
CA ALA A 6 0.64 -7.54 20.15
C ALA A 6 1.45 -8.37 19.13
N LEU A 7 2.09 -7.70 18.17
CA LEU A 7 2.91 -8.33 17.13
C LEU A 7 4.18 -8.99 17.70
N HIS A 8 4.81 -8.34 18.69
CA HIS A 8 6.04 -8.84 19.34
C HIS A 8 5.85 -10.13 20.17
N SER A 9 4.61 -10.59 20.38
CA SER A 9 4.28 -11.75 21.22
C SER A 9 4.28 -13.09 20.47
N LEU A 10 4.59 -13.11 19.17
CA LEU A 10 4.40 -14.28 18.30
C LEU A 10 5.68 -14.81 17.64
N ASP A 11 6.86 -14.32 18.03
CA ASP A 11 8.14 -14.78 17.47
C ASP A 11 8.45 -16.22 17.90
N ARG A 12 7.83 -17.17 17.19
CA ARG A 12 8.12 -18.61 17.24
C ARG A 12 9.18 -18.98 16.21
N THR A 13 9.68 -17.99 15.46
CA THR A 13 10.69 -18.16 14.43
C THR A 13 12.01 -17.54 14.83
N ALA A 14 13.10 -18.11 14.35
CA ALA A 14 14.43 -17.57 14.54
C ALA A 14 15.19 -17.54 13.21
N VAL A 15 16.03 -16.54 13.02
CA VAL A 15 16.90 -16.44 11.85
C VAL A 15 18.08 -17.39 12.01
N ARG A 16 18.41 -18.12 10.94
CA ARG A 16 19.62 -18.93 10.77
C ARG A 16 20.29 -18.56 9.46
N SER A 17 21.49 -19.06 9.24
CA SER A 17 22.28 -18.81 8.02
C SER A 17 22.86 -20.12 7.50
N ASP A 18 22.85 -20.27 6.18
CA ASP A 18 23.41 -21.39 5.45
C ASP A 18 24.32 -20.86 4.33
N CYS A 19 25.37 -21.62 3.97
CA CYS A 19 26.34 -21.17 2.98
C CYS A 19 25.81 -21.16 1.53
N LEU A 20 24.79 -21.97 1.23
CA LEU A 20 24.15 -22.04 -0.08
C LEU A 20 22.93 -21.12 -0.16
N PHE A 21 22.11 -21.06 0.90
CA PHE A 21 20.82 -20.36 0.88
C PHE A 21 20.82 -18.97 1.54
N GLY A 22 21.89 -18.62 2.26
CA GLY A 22 21.94 -17.37 3.02
C GLY A 22 21.06 -17.40 4.26
N ARG A 23 20.39 -16.29 4.59
CA ARG A 23 19.56 -16.16 5.80
C ARG A 23 18.16 -16.75 5.58
N TYR A 24 17.67 -17.49 6.57
CA TYR A 24 16.35 -18.12 6.54
C TYR A 24 15.71 -18.18 7.93
N LEU A 25 14.39 -18.35 7.98
CA LEU A 25 13.65 -18.53 9.22
C LEU A 25 13.46 -20.03 9.52
N ILE A 26 13.66 -20.40 10.78
CA ILE A 26 13.27 -21.70 11.32
C ILE A 26 12.17 -21.50 12.36
N VAL A 27 11.31 -22.50 12.56
CA VAL A 27 10.41 -22.51 13.72
C VAL A 27 11.12 -23.22 14.89
N GLU A 28 11.10 -22.62 16.07
CA GLU A 28 11.84 -23.15 17.23
C GLU A 28 11.09 -24.26 17.99
N LYS A 29 9.79 -24.45 17.71
CA LYS A 29 8.93 -25.43 18.37
C LYS A 29 8.00 -26.10 17.37
N ALA A 30 7.49 -27.29 17.70
CA ALA A 30 6.50 -27.98 16.88
C ALA A 30 5.24 -27.13 16.72
N VAL A 31 4.69 -27.09 15.50
CA VAL A 31 3.51 -26.31 15.12
C VAL A 31 2.42 -27.21 14.60
N LYS A 32 1.17 -26.79 14.80
CA LYS A 32 0.00 -27.49 14.25
C LYS A 32 -0.35 -26.94 12.87
N ALA A 33 -1.06 -27.73 12.07
CA ALA A 33 -1.62 -27.25 10.82
C ALA A 33 -2.51 -26.01 11.07
N LYS A 34 -2.39 -25.01 10.19
CA LYS A 34 -3.11 -23.72 10.26
C LYS A 34 -2.70 -22.79 11.42
N GLU A 35 -1.57 -23.05 12.08
CA GLU A 35 -1.04 -22.13 13.09
C GLU A 35 -0.29 -20.96 12.43
N LEU A 36 -0.49 -19.74 12.95
CA LEU A 36 0.19 -18.53 12.48
C LEU A 36 1.67 -18.58 12.90
N LEU A 37 2.58 -18.45 11.92
CA LEU A 37 4.03 -18.52 12.16
C LEU A 37 4.69 -17.14 12.22
N VAL A 38 4.27 -16.24 11.34
CA VAL A 38 4.80 -14.88 11.19
C VAL A 38 3.66 -13.96 10.85
N GLU A 39 3.60 -12.82 11.51
CA GLU A 39 2.73 -11.70 11.18
C GLU A 39 3.56 -10.43 11.26
N GLU A 40 3.64 -9.69 10.16
CA GLU A 40 4.45 -8.48 10.06
C GLU A 40 3.62 -7.38 9.39
N LEU A 41 3.82 -6.14 9.85
CA LEU A 41 3.33 -4.98 9.14
C LEU A 41 4.28 -4.67 7.96
N PRO A 42 3.75 -4.27 6.79
CA PRO A 42 4.59 -3.88 5.68
C PRO A 42 5.46 -2.69 6.08
N PHE A 43 6.75 -2.76 5.74
CA PHE A 43 7.67 -1.65 5.96
C PHE A 43 7.27 -0.42 5.13
N VAL A 44 7.03 -0.65 3.84
CA VAL A 44 6.47 0.32 2.89
C VAL A 44 5.44 -0.42 2.03
N TYR A 45 4.40 0.27 1.60
CA TYR A 45 3.40 -0.25 0.69
C TYR A 45 2.99 0.86 -0.27
N GLY A 46 2.78 0.51 -1.54
CA GLY A 46 2.58 1.45 -2.63
C GLY A 46 1.92 0.76 -3.83
N PRO A 47 1.51 1.53 -4.86
CA PRO A 47 0.96 0.95 -6.07
C PRO A 47 1.98 0.03 -6.73
N LYS A 48 1.51 -1.09 -7.29
CA LYS A 48 2.37 -2.01 -8.04
C LYS A 48 2.77 -1.35 -9.37
N CYS A 49 4.05 -1.45 -9.73
CA CYS A 49 4.52 -0.96 -11.03
C CYS A 49 3.80 -1.65 -12.19
N ASN A 50 3.43 -0.89 -13.23
CA ASN A 50 2.58 -1.35 -14.34
C ASN A 50 1.24 -1.94 -13.86
N GLY A 51 0.75 -1.47 -12.71
CA GLY A 51 -0.54 -1.87 -12.15
C GLY A 51 -1.69 -1.00 -12.65
N PRO A 52 -2.95 -1.39 -12.37
CA PRO A 52 -4.10 -0.55 -12.66
C PRO A 52 -4.11 0.70 -11.77
N VAL A 53 -5.01 1.63 -12.07
CA VAL A 53 -5.28 2.74 -11.17
C VAL A 53 -5.87 2.22 -9.86
N VAL A 54 -5.27 2.61 -8.74
CA VAL A 54 -5.69 2.21 -7.40
C VAL A 54 -5.90 3.42 -6.50
N CYS A 55 -6.76 3.28 -5.50
CA CYS A 55 -6.89 4.28 -4.43
C CYS A 55 -5.57 4.39 -3.66
N LEU A 56 -5.04 5.60 -3.49
CA LEU A 56 -3.78 5.81 -2.77
C LEU A 56 -3.89 5.52 -1.28
N GLU A 57 -5.08 5.40 -0.70
CA GLU A 57 -5.21 5.02 0.70
C GLU A 57 -5.30 3.49 0.90
N CYS A 58 -6.18 2.82 0.15
CA CYS A 58 -6.53 1.42 0.40
C CYS A 58 -6.13 0.44 -0.70
N TYR A 59 -5.50 0.92 -1.77
CA TYR A 59 -5.00 0.11 -2.91
C TYR A 59 -6.05 -0.70 -3.66
N LYS A 60 -7.34 -0.48 -3.37
CA LYS A 60 -8.41 -1.07 -4.17
C LYS A 60 -8.34 -0.50 -5.59
N PRO A 61 -8.32 -1.37 -6.62
CA PRO A 61 -8.42 -0.93 -8.00
C PRO A 61 -9.74 -0.20 -8.22
N PHE A 62 -9.73 0.80 -9.09
CA PHE A 62 -10.97 1.39 -9.58
C PHE A 62 -10.89 1.63 -11.08
N LYS A 63 -12.04 1.55 -11.72
CA LYS A 63 -12.22 1.99 -13.11
C LYS A 63 -12.84 3.37 -13.05
N PHE A 64 -12.25 4.33 -13.75
CA PHE A 64 -12.90 5.60 -14.01
C PHE A 64 -14.12 5.31 -14.88
N ALA A 65 -15.31 5.21 -14.27
CA ALA A 65 -16.56 5.37 -14.99
C ALA A 65 -16.66 6.83 -15.48
N ASP A 66 -17.56 7.10 -16.42
CA ASP A 66 -17.70 8.41 -17.09
C ASP A 66 -17.82 9.62 -16.11
N ASP A 67 -18.19 9.37 -14.85
CA ASP A 67 -18.24 10.34 -13.75
C ASP A 67 -16.95 10.35 -12.90
N ALA A 68 -15.82 10.72 -13.51
CA ALA A 68 -14.47 10.71 -12.93
C ALA A 68 -14.26 11.58 -11.66
N LYS A 69 -15.25 12.38 -11.25
CA LYS A 69 -15.15 13.32 -10.11
C LYS A 69 -15.21 12.66 -8.74
N CYS A 70 -15.78 11.46 -8.62
CA CYS A 70 -15.99 10.79 -7.32
C CYS A 70 -14.80 9.93 -6.85
N GLN A 71 -13.68 9.93 -7.58
CA GLN A 71 -12.53 9.03 -7.35
C GLN A 71 -11.19 9.75 -7.20
N LEU A 72 -11.21 11.07 -6.98
CA LEU A 72 -10.00 11.87 -6.78
C LEU A 72 -10.02 12.58 -5.43
N CYS A 73 -8.83 12.78 -4.87
CA CYS A 73 -8.61 13.57 -3.68
C CYS A 73 -9.01 15.02 -3.96
N PRO A 74 -9.88 15.64 -3.15
CA PRO A 74 -10.36 17.00 -3.39
C PRO A 74 -9.27 18.07 -3.23
N ILE A 75 -8.10 17.71 -2.70
CA ILE A 75 -6.99 18.63 -2.42
C ILE A 75 -5.95 18.59 -3.55
N CYS A 76 -5.37 17.41 -3.82
CA CYS A 76 -4.30 17.26 -4.82
C CYS A 76 -4.76 16.69 -6.17
N ASN A 77 -6.01 16.24 -6.28
CA ASN A 77 -6.57 15.63 -7.49
C ASN A 77 -5.93 14.29 -7.89
N TRP A 78 -5.37 13.54 -6.93
CA TRP A 78 -4.85 12.18 -7.14
C TRP A 78 -5.83 11.08 -6.70
N PRO A 79 -5.74 9.85 -7.23
CA PRO A 79 -6.61 8.71 -6.94
C PRO A 79 -6.98 8.50 -5.47
N LEU A 80 -8.26 8.73 -5.14
CA LEU A 80 -8.80 8.50 -3.80
C LEU A 80 -10.27 8.11 -3.86
N CYS A 81 -10.62 6.92 -3.38
CA CYS A 81 -12.01 6.49 -3.36
C CYS A 81 -12.84 7.27 -2.33
N LYS A 82 -14.15 7.35 -2.56
CA LYS A 82 -15.10 8.07 -1.70
C LYS A 82 -15.02 7.65 -0.23
N ASP A 83 -14.92 6.35 0.04
CA ASP A 83 -14.85 5.81 1.41
C ASP A 83 -13.61 6.34 2.15
N CYS A 84 -12.44 6.26 1.52
CA CYS A 84 -11.20 6.77 2.08
C CYS A 84 -11.19 8.31 2.18
N SER A 85 -11.82 9.00 1.23
CA SER A 85 -11.98 10.46 1.33
C SER A 85 -12.82 10.86 2.54
N ASN A 86 -13.89 10.11 2.85
CA ASN A 86 -14.76 10.37 4.00
C ASN A 86 -14.08 10.07 5.33
N THR A 87 -13.15 9.11 5.38
CA THR A 87 -12.39 8.78 6.60
C THR A 87 -11.09 9.58 6.76
N GLY A 88 -10.82 10.51 5.84
CA GLY A 88 -9.67 11.43 5.92
C GLY A 88 -8.40 10.95 5.25
N ALA A 89 -8.33 9.71 4.76
CA ALA A 89 -7.19 9.14 4.02
C ALA A 89 -5.82 9.40 4.69
N ASN A 90 -5.61 8.74 5.83
CA ASN A 90 -4.53 9.03 6.77
C ASN A 90 -3.13 8.95 6.16
N TYR A 91 -2.89 8.04 5.22
CA TYR A 91 -1.57 7.87 4.64
C TYR A 91 -1.36 8.78 3.44
N HIS A 92 -2.29 8.79 2.50
CA HIS A 92 -2.22 9.67 1.33
C HIS A 92 -2.17 11.15 1.72
N ARG A 93 -3.09 11.61 2.60
CA ARG A 93 -3.14 13.02 3.00
C ARG A 93 -1.90 13.46 3.77
N ARG A 94 -1.34 12.57 4.58
CA ARG A 94 -0.21 12.90 5.45
C ARG A 94 1.12 12.95 4.72
N TRP A 95 1.36 12.02 3.79
CA TRP A 95 2.70 11.81 3.23
C TRP A 95 2.83 12.24 1.76
N GLU A 96 1.74 12.25 0.99
CA GLU A 96 1.81 12.46 -0.46
C GLU A 96 1.12 13.75 -0.90
N CYS A 97 0.00 14.11 -0.26
CA CYS A 97 -0.90 15.13 -0.77
C CYS A 97 -0.24 16.52 -0.89
N SER A 98 0.53 16.95 0.13
CA SER A 98 1.25 18.22 0.08
C SER A 98 2.33 18.22 -1.00
N VAL A 99 3.07 17.12 -1.14
CA VAL A 99 4.11 16.95 -2.18
C VAL A 99 3.52 17.15 -3.56
N PHE A 100 2.37 16.55 -3.85
CA PHE A 100 1.69 16.72 -5.13
C PHE A 100 1.19 18.15 -5.36
N CYS A 101 0.63 18.79 -4.34
CA CYS A 101 0.19 20.18 -4.42
C CYS A 101 1.35 21.16 -4.67
N GLU A 102 2.45 21.01 -3.94
CA GLU A 102 3.65 21.85 -4.04
C GLU A 102 4.33 21.69 -5.40
N ALA A 103 4.42 20.44 -5.89
CA ALA A 103 4.93 20.14 -7.22
C ALA A 103 3.96 20.51 -8.35
N LYS A 104 2.71 20.93 -8.03
CA LYS A 104 1.64 21.27 -8.99
C LYS A 104 1.32 20.13 -9.96
N VAL A 105 1.50 18.89 -9.53
CA VAL A 105 1.21 17.70 -10.33
C VAL A 105 -0.21 17.21 -10.06
N LYS A 106 -0.97 17.00 -11.12
CA LYS A 106 -2.34 16.46 -11.06
C LYS A 106 -2.37 15.11 -11.75
N PHE A 107 -3.24 14.22 -11.28
CA PHE A 107 -3.46 12.96 -11.96
C PHE A 107 -4.14 13.19 -13.31
N TYR A 108 -3.55 12.63 -14.35
CA TYR A 108 -4.08 12.62 -15.70
C TYR A 108 -5.07 11.45 -15.85
N HIS A 109 -6.28 11.75 -16.31
CA HIS A 109 -7.31 10.73 -16.49
C HIS A 109 -6.92 9.78 -17.63
N LEU A 110 -6.64 8.52 -17.26
CA LEU A 110 -6.41 7.45 -18.21
C LEU A 110 -7.73 6.99 -18.85
N LYS A 111 -7.66 6.46 -20.06
CA LYS A 111 -8.85 5.93 -20.74
C LYS A 111 -9.34 4.67 -20.03
N CYS A 112 -10.65 4.42 -20.06
CA CYS A 112 -11.32 3.32 -19.34
C CYS A 112 -10.77 1.90 -19.65
N ASN A 113 -10.06 1.73 -20.77
CA ASN A 113 -9.49 0.45 -21.22
C ASN A 113 -7.98 0.28 -20.90
N GLU A 114 -7.35 1.26 -20.25
CA GLU A 114 -5.94 1.17 -19.86
C GLU A 114 -5.82 0.38 -18.55
N ASN A 115 -5.23 -0.81 -18.63
CA ASN A 115 -5.01 -1.68 -17.47
C ASN A 115 -3.73 -1.30 -16.69
N GLU A 116 -2.94 -0.37 -17.22
CA GLU A 116 -1.65 0.03 -16.68
C GLU A 116 -1.65 1.54 -16.43
N CYS A 117 -1.14 1.95 -15.26
CA CYS A 117 -1.08 3.34 -14.85
C CYS A 117 0.36 3.76 -14.54
N PRO A 118 1.12 4.23 -15.55
CA PRO A 118 2.52 4.61 -15.35
C PRO A 118 2.68 5.80 -14.37
N GLN A 119 1.63 6.58 -14.16
CA GLN A 119 1.62 7.70 -13.22
C GLN A 119 1.80 7.27 -11.76
N LEU A 120 1.43 6.02 -11.43
CA LEU A 120 1.53 5.50 -10.06
C LEU A 120 2.87 4.82 -9.77
N ASP A 121 3.68 4.54 -10.79
CA ASP A 121 4.94 3.82 -10.66
C ASP A 121 5.96 4.57 -9.79
N CYS A 122 5.85 5.90 -9.71
CA CYS A 122 6.78 6.75 -8.96
C CYS A 122 6.31 7.09 -7.54
N ILE A 123 5.17 6.58 -7.08
CA ILE A 123 4.60 6.99 -5.79
C ILE A 123 5.22 6.24 -4.61
N THR A 124 5.61 4.97 -4.80
CA THR A 124 6.11 4.12 -3.71
C THR A 124 7.32 4.72 -2.99
N THR A 125 8.16 5.50 -3.68
CA THR A 125 9.33 6.19 -3.07
C THR A 125 8.93 7.32 -2.11
N LEU A 126 7.68 7.80 -2.13
CA LEU A 126 7.17 8.85 -1.24
C LEU A 126 6.66 8.32 0.11
N ARG A 127 6.79 7.02 0.38
CA ARG A 127 6.27 6.34 1.57
C ARG A 127 7.33 5.66 2.40
#